data_AF-A0A1F9V563-F1
#
_entry.id   AF-A0A1F9V563-F1
#
_cell.length_a   1.000
_cell.length_b   1.000
_cell.length_c   1.000
_cell.angle_alpha   90.00
_cell.angle_beta   90.00
_cell.angle_gamma   90.00
#
_symmetry.space_group_name_H-M   'P 1'
#
loop_
_entity.id
_entity.type
_entity.pdbx_description
1 polymer ?
#
loop_
_entity_poly.entity_id
_entity_poly.type
_entity_poly.pdbx_seq_one_letter_code
_entity_poly.pdbx_strand_id
1 'polypeptide(L)'
;MKEALLRQKEADLEAYVGAAEEEVKRIQEGKTMTLMARIYRSLEDIAVKEGYSIIVDKDTILYGDGASDVTQNVIWRLSSPLP
;
A
#
# COMPACT_ATOMS: atom_id res chain seq x y z
N MET A 1 33.05 -34.87 9.21
CA MET A 1 33.40 -33.65 8.42
C MET A 1 32.35 -33.32 7.35
N LYS A 2 31.97 -34.26 6.47
CA LYS A 2 30.96 -34.04 5.42
C LYS A 2 29.55 -33.76 5.96
N GLU A 3 29.13 -34.45 7.02
CA GLU A 3 27.83 -34.22 7.67
C GLU A 3 27.75 -32.87 8.40
N ALA A 4 28.83 -32.44 9.03
CA ALA A 4 28.91 -31.13 9.68
C ALA A 4 28.81 -30.00 8.64
N LEU A 5 29.49 -30.16 7.49
CA LEU A 5 29.39 -29.22 6.38
C LEU A 5 27.99 -29.21 5.76
N LEU A 6 27.32 -30.36 5.66
CA LEU A 6 25.95 -30.44 5.17
C LEU A 6 24.98 -29.69 6.10
N ARG A 7 25.05 -29.96 7.41
CA ARG A 7 24.22 -29.25 8.41
C ARG A 7 24.47 -27.75 8.41
N GLN A 8 25.73 -27.33 8.25
CA GLN A 8 26.05 -25.91 8.15
C GLN A 8 25.39 -25.28 6.91
N LYS A 9 25.48 -25.95 5.75
CA LYS A 9 24.83 -25.47 4.52
C LYS A 9 23.30 -25.43 4.61
N GLU A 10 22.70 -26.39 5.32
CA GLU A 10 21.26 -26.39 5.58
C GLU A 10 20.86 -25.20 6.47
N ALA A 11 21.61 -24.94 7.54
CA ALA A 11 21.38 -23.78 8.41
C ALA A 11 21.60 -22.44 7.68
N ASP A 12 22.64 -22.35 6.85
CA ASP A 12 22.92 -21.15 6.03
C ASP A 12 21.78 -20.91 5.02
N LEU A 13 21.25 -21.98 4.41
CA LEU A 13 20.12 -21.89 3.49
C LEU A 13 18.84 -21.43 4.19
N GLU A 14 18.54 -22.00 5.36
CA GLU A 14 17.37 -21.61 6.16
C GLU A 14 17.44 -20.13 6.58
N ALA A 15 18.60 -19.68 7.05
CA ALA A 15 18.83 -18.27 7.38
C ALA A 15 18.67 -17.34 6.17
N TYR A 16 19.18 -17.76 5.01
CA TYR A 16 19.03 -17.01 3.76
C TYR A 16 17.57 -16.87 3.33
N VAL A 17 16.81 -17.97 3.37
CA VAL A 17 15.38 -17.96 3.03
C VAL A 17 14.61 -17.03 3.97
N GLY A 18 14.82 -17.14 5.28
CA GLY A 18 14.15 -16.26 6.25
C GLY A 18 14.48 -14.77 6.04
N ALA A 19 15.73 -14.45 5.74
CA ALA A 19 16.12 -13.07 5.44
C ALA A 19 15.48 -12.53 4.15
N ALA A 20 15.34 -13.38 3.13
CA ALA A 20 14.71 -13.02 1.86
C ALA A 20 13.19 -12.78 2.03
N GLU A 21 12.50 -13.61 2.80
CA GLU A 21 11.07 -13.45 3.10
C GLU A 21 10.80 -12.12 3.84
N GLU A 22 11.62 -11.79 4.83
CA GLU A 22 11.49 -10.54 5.57
C GLU A 22 11.77 -9.31 4.68
N GLU A 23 12.72 -9.40 3.74
CA GLU A 23 12.97 -8.33 2.79
C GLU A 23 11.80 -8.13 1.81
N VAL A 24 11.20 -9.22 1.32
CA VAL A 24 10.00 -9.14 0.48
C VAL A 24 8.87 -8.44 1.24
N LYS A 25 8.66 -8.79 2.51
CA LYS A 25 7.66 -8.16 3.36
C LYS A 25 7.92 -6.66 3.53
N ARG A 26 9.15 -6.24 3.85
CA ARG A 26 9.52 -4.81 3.95
C ARG A 26 9.25 -4.05 2.66
N ILE A 27 9.59 -4.64 1.52
CA ILE A 27 9.34 -4.02 0.20
C ILE A 27 7.84 -3.85 -0.03
N GLN A 28 7.03 -4.86 0.30
CA GLN A 28 5.58 -4.79 0.19
C GLN A 28 4.99 -3.71 1.11
N GLU A 29 5.41 -3.66 2.37
CA GLU A 29 5.00 -2.63 3.32
C GLU A 29 5.38 -1.22 2.82
N GLY A 30 6.62 -1.04 2.34
CA GLY A 30 7.07 0.24 1.78
C GLY A 30 6.28 0.68 0.54
N LYS A 31 5.96 -0.26 -0.36
CA LYS A 31 5.09 0.01 -1.52
C LYS A 31 3.68 0.40 -1.10
N THR A 32 3.12 -0.31 -0.11
CA THR A 32 1.79 0.00 0.46
C THR A 32 1.77 1.41 1.04
N MET A 33 2.76 1.77 1.87
CA MET A 33 2.87 3.11 2.46
C MET A 33 2.98 4.21 1.41
N THR A 34 3.77 3.98 0.36
CA THR A 34 3.92 4.92 -0.76
C THR A 34 2.59 5.13 -1.49
N LEU A 35 1.85 4.04 -1.76
CA LEU A 35 0.54 4.12 -2.40
C LEU A 35 -0.47 4.86 -1.51
N MET A 36 -0.50 4.57 -0.21
CA MET A 36 -1.38 5.26 0.74
C MET A 36 -1.12 6.76 0.78
N ALA A 37 0.15 7.20 0.83
CA ALA A 37 0.49 8.63 0.79
C ALA A 37 -0.02 9.32 -0.49
N ARG A 38 0.04 8.63 -1.64
CA ARG A 38 -0.50 9.15 -2.91
C ARG A 38 -2.03 9.24 -2.91
N ILE A 39 -2.71 8.26 -2.30
CA ILE A 39 -4.17 8.29 -2.13
C ILE A 39 -4.57 9.48 -1.27
N TYR A 40 -3.96 9.66 -0.09
CA TYR A 40 -4.28 10.79 0.80
C TYR A 40 -4.10 12.15 0.14
N ARG A 41 -2.98 12.35 -0.57
CA ARG A 41 -2.77 13.59 -1.33
C ARG A 41 -3.82 13.81 -2.42
N SER A 42 -4.20 12.75 -3.13
CA SER A 42 -5.23 12.83 -4.17
C SER A 42 -6.59 13.20 -3.59
N LEU A 43 -6.96 12.62 -2.43
CA LEU A 43 -8.19 12.95 -1.70
C LEU A 43 -8.21 14.40 -1.24
N GLU A 44 -7.11 14.88 -0.62
CA GLU A 44 -6.97 16.27 -0.18
C GLU A 44 -7.16 17.24 -1.36
N ASP A 45 -6.47 16.98 -2.47
CA ASP A 45 -6.56 17.83 -3.64
C ASP A 45 -7.96 17.83 -4.29
N ILE A 46 -8.67 16.69 -4.26
CA ILE A 46 -10.05 16.59 -4.75
C ILE A 46 -10.99 17.36 -3.83
N ALA A 47 -10.86 17.18 -2.52
CA ALA A 47 -11.65 17.89 -1.52
C ALA A 47 -11.57 19.41 -1.69
N VAL A 48 -10.35 19.93 -1.82
CA VAL A 48 -10.12 21.37 -2.00
C VAL A 48 -10.69 21.87 -3.32
N LYS A 49 -10.46 21.16 -4.44
CA LYS A 49 -10.90 21.60 -5.77
C LYS A 49 -12.41 21.56 -5.97
N GLU A 50 -13.06 20.53 -5.43
CA GLU A 50 -14.50 20.32 -5.60
C GLU A 50 -15.32 20.91 -4.44
N GLY A 51 -14.67 21.44 -3.41
CA GLY A 51 -15.32 22.11 -2.29
C GLY A 51 -15.92 21.16 -1.25
N TYR A 52 -15.46 19.92 -1.19
CA TYR A 52 -15.90 18.98 -0.14
C TYR A 52 -15.30 19.39 1.20
N SER A 53 -16.16 19.53 2.21
CA SER A 53 -15.71 19.81 3.58
C SER A 53 -15.25 18.57 4.33
N ILE A 54 -15.76 17.38 3.95
CA ILE A 54 -15.48 16.11 4.61
C ILE A 54 -15.43 15.01 3.54
N ILE A 55 -14.46 14.10 3.67
CA ILE A 55 -14.42 12.81 2.96
C ILE A 55 -14.53 11.71 4.01
N VAL A 56 -15.35 10.71 3.74
CA VAL A 56 -15.58 9.58 4.65
C VAL A 56 -15.34 8.27 3.91
N ASP A 57 -14.81 7.27 4.61
CA ASP A 57 -14.65 5.93 4.06
C ASP A 57 -16.02 5.26 3.87
N LYS A 58 -16.26 4.75 2.66
CA LYS A 58 -17.51 4.10 2.28
C LYS A 58 -17.79 2.84 3.10
N ASP A 59 -16.77 2.13 3.57
CA ASP A 59 -16.95 0.93 4.40
C ASP A 59 -17.60 1.25 5.76
N THR A 60 -17.54 2.52 6.17
CA THR A 60 -18.18 3.00 7.41
C THR A 60 -19.59 3.55 7.20
N ILE A 61 -20.07 3.64 5.94
CA ILE A 61 -21.35 4.24 5.57
C ILE A 61 -22.24 3.21 4.87
N LEU A 62 -23.39 2.90 5.47
CA LEU A 62 -24.39 2.03 4.86
C LEU A 62 -25.26 2.74 3.81
N TYR A 63 -25.54 4.03 4.00
CA TYR A 63 -26.37 4.85 3.12
C TYR A 63 -26.01 6.33 3.26
N GLY A 64 -26.02 7.07 2.16
CA GLY A 64 -25.88 8.52 2.14
C GLY A 64 -26.71 9.11 1.00
N ASP A 65 -27.67 9.98 1.34
CA ASP A 65 -28.45 10.74 0.35
C ASP A 65 -27.71 12.02 -0.05
N GLY A 66 -27.62 12.28 -1.35
CA GLY A 66 -26.88 13.42 -1.90
C GLY A 66 -25.35 13.38 -1.71
N ALA A 67 -24.79 12.23 -1.30
CA ALA A 67 -23.34 12.05 -1.17
C ALA A 67 -22.68 11.80 -2.54
N SER A 68 -21.56 12.48 -2.80
CA SER A 68 -20.72 12.24 -3.98
C SER A 68 -19.68 11.16 -3.71
N ASP A 69 -19.63 10.13 -4.55
CA ASP A 69 -18.58 9.10 -4.52
C ASP A 69 -17.38 9.57 -5.36
N VAL A 70 -16.25 9.86 -4.70
CA VAL A 70 -15.03 10.38 -5.34
C VAL A 70 -14.02 9.28 -5.70
N THR A 71 -14.36 8.00 -5.51
CA THR A 71 -13.44 6.87 -5.71
C THR A 71 -12.82 6.89 -7.11
N GLN A 72 -13.64 7.09 -8.13
CA GLN A 72 -13.18 7.09 -9.52
C GLN A 72 -12.27 8.29 -9.83
N ASN A 73 -12.54 9.46 -9.23
CA ASN A 73 -11.73 10.66 -9.38
C ASN A 73 -10.32 10.43 -8.81
N VAL A 74 -10.23 9.73 -7.65
CA VAL A 74 -8.96 9.33 -7.04
C VAL A 74 -8.21 8.36 -7.94
N ILE A 75 -8.88 7.32 -8.46
CA ILE A 75 -8.25 6.34 -9.36
C ILE A 75 -7.65 7.04 -10.58
N TRP A 76 -8.40 7.91 -11.26
CA TRP A 76 -7.91 8.65 -12.43
C TRP A 76 -6.68 9.50 -12.12
N ARG A 77 -6.64 10.11 -10.94
CA ARG A 77 -5.50 10.92 -10.50
C ARG A 77 -4.27 10.07 -10.19
N LEU A 78 -4.45 8.87 -9.65
CA LEU A 78 -3.35 7.93 -9.39
C LEU A 78 -2.81 7.27 -10.67
N SER A 79 -3.67 7.09 -11.68
CA SER A 79 -3.31 6.54 -13.00
C SER A 79 -2.67 7.56 -13.93
N SER A 80 -2.88 8.85 -13.67
CA SER A 80 -2.22 9.92 -14.41
C SER A 80 -0.73 9.92 -14.06
N PRO A 81 0.19 10.00 -15.05
CA PRO A 81 1.60 10.20 -14.75
C PRO A 81 1.75 11.48 -13.91
N LEU A 82 2.55 11.43 -12.85
CA LEU A 82 2.93 12.65 -12.14
C LEU A 82 3.58 13.60 -13.17
N PRO A 83 3.26 14.90 -13.16
CA PRO A 83 4.07 15.88 -13.87
C PRO A 83 5.52 15.85 -13.37
#